data_AF-A0A818K9R9-F1
#
_entry.id   AF-A0A818K9R9-F1
#
_cell.length_a   1.000
_cell.length_b   1.000
_cell.length_c   1.000
_cell.angle_alpha   90.00
_cell.angle_beta   90.00
_cell.angle_gamma   90.00
#
_symmetry.space_group_name_H-M   'P 1'
#
loop_
_entity.id
_entity.type
_entity.pdbx_description
1 polymer ?
#
loop_
_entity_poly.entity_id
_entity_poly.type
_entity_poly.pdbx_seq_one_letter_code
_entity_poly.pdbx_strand_id
1 'polypeptide(L)'
;MVISFEQKTPDRKEKCTYLENKFKDAGFERIIFTTHPYGLSNEIPGKCSNSNYGLRKAVSEMNVADDDMKNILVTTCDADSKFPRDYIAALTWKYLKENQPALTTIYQSPLFYNWKLDSLSFVTRVTGLLRSLLMLGALIPFNINTMSIFSYSLSLAKKGNFIHPGYQMDDIICLIRWMGVTQQRLRISMIPVPVVSGPTSGETMEIEIMEWARQARRWTIGAAEVFHYFIIKANRMPKMAAFSWGLVFIIYYGVLLCTAGLYGLTSMLSMILIVKHVPPMIVYLMYGFLGLQMLTFLVAFIIDALIVQLMHISQCIYIRNAFHFILTPFVLLGYSLVELYALHEVIVFGKKVCKHGASKKSALK
;
A
#
# COMPACT_ATOMS: atom_id res chain seq x y z
N MET A 1 -15.50 -1.17 16.47
CA MET A 1 -14.91 -0.31 15.41
C MET A 1 -14.31 0.93 16.05
N VAL A 2 -13.12 1.36 15.64
CA VAL A 2 -12.49 2.60 16.14
C VAL A 2 -12.45 3.60 14.98
N ILE A 3 -12.96 4.81 15.20
CA ILE A 3 -12.98 5.89 14.22
C ILE A 3 -12.21 7.07 14.80
N SER A 4 -11.13 7.46 14.13
CA SER A 4 -10.20 8.48 14.61
C SER A 4 -10.26 9.72 13.73
N PHE A 5 -10.40 10.88 14.38
CA PHE A 5 -10.42 12.19 13.75
C PHE A 5 -9.25 13.03 14.23
N GLU A 6 -8.77 13.94 13.38
CA GLU A 6 -7.90 15.03 13.83
C GLU A 6 -8.73 16.10 14.55
N GLN A 7 -8.15 16.79 15.54
CA GLN A 7 -8.78 17.93 16.20
C GLN A 7 -9.24 19.02 15.23
N LYS A 8 -8.52 19.21 14.11
CA LYS A 8 -8.84 20.19 13.06
C LYS A 8 -9.85 19.70 12.02
N THR A 9 -10.47 18.53 12.21
CA THR A 9 -11.47 18.02 11.27
C THR A 9 -12.72 18.92 11.30
N PRO A 10 -13.15 19.50 10.16
CA PRO A 10 -14.38 20.30 10.11
C PRO A 10 -15.61 19.42 10.32
N ASP A 11 -16.65 19.99 10.92
CA ASP A 11 -17.96 19.35 11.14
C ASP A 11 -17.86 17.98 11.85
N ARG A 12 -16.85 17.83 12.72
CA ARG A 12 -16.53 16.54 13.36
C ARG A 12 -17.72 15.98 14.14
N LYS A 13 -18.44 16.84 14.88
CA LYS A 13 -19.61 16.40 15.67
C LYS A 13 -20.69 15.80 14.79
N GLU A 14 -21.06 16.50 13.71
CA GLU A 14 -22.04 16.03 12.74
C GLU A 14 -21.61 14.72 12.07
N LYS A 15 -20.33 14.61 11.69
CA LYS A 15 -19.75 13.38 11.13
C LYS A 15 -19.80 12.22 12.13
N CYS A 16 -19.49 12.44 13.40
CA CYS A 16 -19.61 11.41 14.43
C CYS A 16 -21.06 10.93 14.56
N THR A 17 -22.02 11.85 14.70
CA THR A 17 -23.44 11.51 14.82
C THR A 17 -23.96 10.78 13.58
N TYR A 18 -23.56 11.21 12.37
CA TYR A 18 -23.90 10.51 11.14
C TYR A 18 -23.37 9.08 11.12
N LEU A 19 -22.09 8.88 11.46
CA LEU A 19 -21.46 7.55 11.44
C LEU A 19 -22.03 6.64 12.53
N GLU A 20 -22.30 7.18 13.71
CA GLU A 20 -22.94 6.46 14.80
C GLU A 20 -24.32 5.96 14.36
N ASN A 21 -25.16 6.84 13.81
CA ASN A 21 -26.48 6.46 13.30
C ASN A 21 -26.42 5.46 12.14
N LYS A 22 -25.42 5.58 11.26
CA LYS A 22 -25.24 4.69 10.11
C LYS A 22 -24.81 3.28 10.50
N PHE A 23 -24.00 3.16 11.56
CA PHE A 23 -23.39 1.89 11.96
C PHE A 23 -23.96 1.30 13.25
N LYS A 24 -24.93 1.95 13.90
CA LYS A 24 -25.56 1.47 15.14
C LYS A 24 -26.07 0.03 15.04
N ASP A 25 -26.65 -0.33 13.89
CA ASP A 25 -27.25 -1.67 13.66
C ASP A 25 -26.33 -2.59 12.83
N ALA A 26 -25.05 -2.18 12.61
CA ALA A 26 -24.11 -2.93 11.78
C ALA A 26 -23.47 -4.14 12.49
N GLY A 27 -23.88 -4.45 13.72
CA GLY A 27 -23.38 -5.59 14.49
C GLY A 27 -22.03 -5.36 15.18
N PHE A 28 -21.58 -4.12 15.32
CA PHE A 28 -20.40 -3.80 16.14
C PHE A 28 -20.78 -3.79 17.62
N GLU A 29 -20.01 -4.50 18.46
CA GLU A 29 -20.19 -4.44 19.91
C GLU A 29 -20.02 -3.02 20.45
N ARG A 30 -19.01 -2.30 19.95
CA ARG A 30 -18.72 -0.90 20.32
C ARG A 30 -18.22 -0.10 19.13
N ILE A 31 -18.63 1.16 19.06
CA ILE A 31 -18.08 2.16 18.14
C ILE A 31 -17.37 3.22 19.00
N ILE A 32 -16.05 3.32 18.85
CA ILE A 32 -15.21 4.23 19.65
C ILE A 32 -14.77 5.38 18.77
N PHE A 33 -15.18 6.59 19.12
CA PHE A 33 -14.74 7.82 18.46
C PHE A 33 -13.58 8.46 19.21
N THR A 34 -12.49 8.72 18.50
CA THR A 34 -11.28 9.32 19.08
C THR A 34 -10.92 10.60 18.34
N THR A 35 -10.30 11.55 19.06
CA THR A 35 -9.79 12.79 18.49
C THR A 35 -8.32 12.93 18.84
N HIS A 36 -7.46 12.86 17.83
CA HIS A 36 -6.04 13.13 17.96
C HIS A 36 -5.79 14.66 18.13
N PRO A 37 -5.08 15.09 19.18
CA PRO A 37 -4.74 16.50 19.41
C PRO A 37 -3.85 17.09 18.31
N TYR A 38 -4.05 18.36 17.98
CA TYR A 38 -3.22 19.04 16.99
C TYR A 38 -1.90 19.56 17.61
N GLY A 39 -0.81 19.46 16.85
CA GLY A 39 0.45 20.13 17.18
C GLY A 39 1.34 19.39 18.18
N LEU A 40 1.13 18.08 18.38
CA LEU A 40 2.03 17.25 19.17
C LEU A 40 3.42 17.18 18.54
N SER A 41 4.46 17.24 19.38
CA SER A 41 5.85 17.19 18.92
C SER A 41 6.20 15.79 18.40
N ASN A 42 7.01 15.72 17.35
CA ASN A 42 7.47 14.47 16.70
C ASN A 42 6.37 13.62 16.04
N GLU A 43 5.16 14.16 15.89
CA GLU A 43 4.04 13.52 15.20
C GLU A 43 3.80 14.16 13.83
N ILE A 44 3.44 13.34 12.83
CA ILE A 44 3.00 13.81 11.52
C ILE A 44 1.47 13.77 11.52
N PRO A 45 0.76 14.91 11.52
CA PRO A 45 -0.70 14.93 11.45
C PRO A 45 -1.18 14.11 10.25
N GLY A 46 -2.19 13.28 10.43
CA GLY A 46 -2.69 12.37 9.40
C GLY A 46 -2.91 10.95 9.90
N LYS A 47 -2.85 9.99 8.96
CA LYS A 47 -3.23 8.59 9.20
C LYS A 47 -2.44 7.96 10.34
N CYS A 48 -1.11 8.06 10.33
CA CYS A 48 -0.24 7.41 11.31
C CYS A 48 -0.53 7.86 12.76
N SER A 49 -0.66 9.17 12.98
CA SER A 49 -0.98 9.76 14.29
C SER A 49 -2.40 9.41 14.75
N ASN A 50 -3.39 9.53 13.85
CA ASN A 50 -4.77 9.14 14.15
C ASN A 50 -4.89 7.67 14.55
N SER A 51 -4.29 6.77 13.77
CA SER A 51 -4.35 5.34 14.04
C SER A 51 -3.59 4.96 15.31
N ASN A 52 -2.43 5.57 15.59
CA ASN A 52 -1.70 5.36 16.84
C ASN A 52 -2.51 5.83 18.06
N TYR A 53 -3.02 7.07 18.03
CA TYR A 53 -3.81 7.64 19.10
C TYR A 53 -5.10 6.85 19.33
N GLY A 54 -5.81 6.55 18.24
CA GLY A 54 -7.06 5.80 18.26
C GLY A 54 -6.90 4.41 18.86
N LEU A 55 -5.89 3.67 18.42
CA LEU A 55 -5.63 2.31 18.92
C LEU A 55 -5.27 2.32 20.41
N ARG A 56 -4.41 3.25 20.86
CA ARG A 56 -4.06 3.38 22.28
C ARG A 56 -5.26 3.69 23.15
N LYS A 57 -6.10 4.64 22.71
CA LYS A 57 -7.30 5.03 23.44
C LYS A 57 -8.31 3.89 23.51
N ALA A 58 -8.55 3.21 22.38
CA ALA A 58 -9.42 2.04 22.35
C ALA A 58 -8.95 0.93 23.29
N VAL A 59 -7.64 0.63 23.32
CA VAL A 59 -7.08 -0.38 24.23
C VAL A 59 -7.25 0.01 25.69
N SER A 60 -7.04 1.30 26.01
CA SER A 60 -7.27 1.84 27.35
C SER A 60 -8.75 1.74 27.78
N GLU A 61 -9.69 2.03 26.87
CA GLU A 61 -11.12 1.99 27.15
C GLU A 61 -11.69 0.56 27.23
N MET A 62 -11.12 -0.36 26.45
CA MET A 62 -11.50 -1.78 26.50
C MET A 62 -10.95 -2.50 27.74
N ASN A 63 -9.95 -1.92 28.43
CA ASN A 63 -9.29 -2.49 29.62
C ASN A 63 -8.86 -3.96 29.43
N VAL A 64 -8.22 -4.25 28.30
CA VAL A 64 -7.79 -5.60 27.91
C VAL A 64 -6.59 -6.03 28.75
N ALA A 65 -6.66 -7.21 29.37
CA ALA A 65 -5.52 -7.81 30.05
C ALA A 65 -4.42 -8.21 29.06
N ASP A 66 -3.15 -8.10 29.45
CA ASP A 66 -2.01 -8.37 28.55
C ASP A 66 -2.05 -9.81 27.97
N ASP A 67 -2.49 -10.80 28.75
CA ASP A 67 -2.61 -12.20 28.30
C ASP A 67 -3.69 -12.44 27.24
N ASP A 68 -4.71 -11.57 27.20
CA ASP A 68 -5.82 -11.64 26.24
C ASP A 68 -5.47 -10.96 24.92
N MET A 69 -4.46 -10.08 24.89
CA MET A 69 -4.09 -9.33 23.68
C MET A 69 -3.65 -10.22 22.52
N LYS A 70 -3.20 -11.45 22.79
CA LYS A 70 -2.90 -12.45 21.74
C LYS A 70 -4.16 -12.97 21.04
N ASN A 71 -5.34 -12.83 21.64
CA ASN A 71 -6.61 -13.28 21.07
C ASN A 71 -7.37 -12.14 20.37
N ILE A 72 -6.82 -10.92 20.37
CA ILE A 72 -7.42 -9.75 19.74
C ILE A 72 -6.65 -9.43 18.46
N LEU A 73 -7.36 -9.39 17.33
CA LEU A 73 -6.81 -8.93 16.06
C LEU A 73 -7.21 -7.48 15.79
N VAL A 74 -6.23 -6.69 15.39
CA VAL A 74 -6.39 -5.32 14.94
C VAL A 74 -6.27 -5.32 13.43
N THR A 75 -7.26 -4.78 12.73
CA THR A 75 -7.20 -4.55 11.28
C THR A 75 -7.18 -3.06 11.02
N THR A 76 -6.17 -2.58 10.30
CA THR A 76 -6.17 -1.21 9.78
C THR A 76 -6.99 -1.18 8.50
N CYS A 77 -7.65 -0.06 8.21
CA CYS A 77 -8.30 0.13 6.92
C CYS A 77 -8.47 1.62 6.60
N ASP A 78 -8.42 1.95 5.32
CA ASP A 78 -8.79 3.28 4.84
C ASP A 78 -10.32 3.36 4.67
N ALA A 79 -10.90 4.56 4.75
CA ALA A 79 -12.35 4.77 4.69
C ALA A 79 -12.99 4.35 3.34
N ASP A 80 -12.17 4.16 2.31
CA ASP A 80 -12.53 3.75 0.95
C ASP A 80 -12.20 2.27 0.67
N SER A 81 -12.20 1.46 1.73
CA SER A 81 -12.00 0.01 1.67
C SER A 81 -13.34 -0.72 1.67
N LYS A 82 -13.56 -1.63 0.72
CA LYS A 82 -14.72 -2.54 0.69
C LYS A 82 -14.28 -3.96 1.01
N PHE A 83 -14.72 -4.44 2.16
CA PHE A 83 -14.49 -5.81 2.60
C PHE A 83 -15.56 -6.75 2.04
N PRO A 84 -15.18 -7.94 1.56
CA PRO A 84 -16.15 -9.00 1.30
C PRO A 84 -16.69 -9.56 2.61
N ARG A 85 -17.88 -10.17 2.53
CA ARG A 85 -18.63 -10.69 3.68
C ARG A 85 -17.80 -11.64 4.56
N ASP A 86 -17.00 -12.50 3.94
CA ASP A 86 -16.27 -13.56 4.63
C ASP A 86 -14.89 -13.12 5.14
N TYR A 87 -14.53 -11.83 5.03
CA TYR A 87 -13.20 -11.33 5.41
C TYR A 87 -12.82 -11.67 6.86
N ILE A 88 -13.71 -11.39 7.82
CA ILE A 88 -13.45 -11.64 9.25
C ILE A 88 -13.34 -13.14 9.51
N ALA A 89 -14.18 -13.95 8.88
CA ALA A 89 -14.13 -15.41 9.01
C ALA A 89 -12.82 -15.98 8.44
N ALA A 90 -12.39 -15.53 7.26
CA ALA A 90 -11.14 -15.95 6.63
C ALA A 90 -9.91 -15.54 7.44
N LEU A 91 -9.89 -14.31 7.97
CA LEU A 91 -8.83 -13.84 8.86
C LEU A 91 -8.76 -14.70 10.14
N THR A 92 -9.90 -14.96 10.78
CA THR A 92 -9.98 -15.76 12.00
C THR A 92 -9.51 -17.20 11.75
N TRP A 93 -10.00 -17.83 10.69
CA TRP A 93 -9.56 -19.17 10.28
C TRP A 93 -8.05 -19.22 10.06
N LYS A 94 -7.51 -18.22 9.34
CA LYS A 94 -6.07 -18.15 9.04
C LYS A 94 -5.26 -18.00 10.33
N TYR A 95 -5.70 -17.15 11.24
CA TYR A 95 -5.07 -16.94 12.55
C TYR A 95 -5.01 -18.23 13.37
N LEU A 96 -6.14 -18.94 13.50
CA LEU A 96 -6.23 -20.15 14.30
C LEU A 96 -5.42 -21.33 13.72
N LYS A 97 -5.23 -21.36 12.40
CA LYS A 97 -4.44 -22.41 11.72
C LYS A 97 -2.93 -22.21 11.83
N GLU A 98 -2.48 -20.98 12.07
CA GLU A 98 -1.05 -20.68 12.14
C GLU A 98 -0.48 -21.02 13.51
N ASN A 99 0.78 -21.49 13.54
CA ASN A 99 1.45 -21.82 14.79
C ASN A 99 2.03 -20.56 15.44
N GLN A 100 1.54 -20.22 16.64
CA GLN A 100 1.98 -19.06 17.44
C GLN A 100 2.06 -17.72 16.66
N PRO A 101 1.03 -17.35 15.88
CA PRO A 101 1.09 -16.20 14.97
C PRO A 101 1.18 -14.84 15.68
N ALA A 102 0.83 -14.80 16.97
CA ALA A 102 0.62 -13.60 17.76
C ALA A 102 1.83 -12.66 17.81
N LEU A 103 3.05 -13.12 17.54
CA LEU A 103 4.24 -12.26 17.50
C LEU A 103 5.08 -12.44 16.25
N THR A 104 4.62 -13.26 15.30
CA THR A 104 5.42 -13.68 14.13
C THR A 104 4.77 -13.35 12.81
N THR A 105 3.49 -12.97 12.79
CA THR A 105 2.72 -12.91 11.55
C THR A 105 1.83 -11.67 11.49
N ILE A 106 1.84 -11.05 10.31
CA ILE A 106 0.93 -10.01 9.88
C ILE A 106 0.12 -10.56 8.71
N TYR A 107 -1.15 -10.23 8.63
CA TYR A 107 -2.07 -10.73 7.63
C TYR A 107 -2.39 -9.64 6.62
N GLN A 108 -2.27 -9.97 5.34
CA GLN A 108 -2.51 -9.05 4.25
C GLN A 108 -3.46 -9.71 3.27
N SER A 109 -4.60 -9.06 3.00
CA SER A 109 -5.46 -9.44 1.88
C SER A 109 -4.88 -8.90 0.57
N PRO A 110 -5.04 -9.61 -0.56
CA PRO A 110 -4.85 -9.03 -1.88
C PRO A 110 -5.69 -7.76 -2.07
N LEU A 111 -5.04 -6.63 -2.35
CA LEU A 111 -5.73 -5.38 -2.64
C LEU A 111 -5.98 -5.20 -4.14
N PHE A 112 -7.24 -4.95 -4.46
CA PHE A 112 -7.72 -4.60 -5.79
C PHE A 112 -8.20 -3.16 -5.85
N TYR A 113 -7.86 -2.44 -6.91
CA TYR A 113 -8.27 -1.05 -7.09
C TYR A 113 -9.52 -0.92 -7.99
N ASN A 114 -10.34 -1.98 -8.06
CA ASN A 114 -11.41 -2.16 -9.06
C ASN A 114 -12.72 -1.42 -8.73
N TRP A 115 -12.69 -0.39 -7.88
CA TRP A 115 -13.85 0.45 -7.65
C TRP A 115 -14.02 1.45 -8.80
N LYS A 116 -14.92 1.14 -9.75
CA LYS A 116 -15.17 1.95 -10.97
C LYS A 116 -13.88 2.21 -11.76
N LEU A 117 -12.91 1.29 -11.69
CA LEU A 117 -11.62 1.46 -12.35
C LEU A 117 -11.74 1.53 -13.88
N ASP A 118 -12.83 0.97 -14.41
CA ASP A 118 -13.20 1.03 -15.82
C ASP A 118 -13.76 2.40 -16.25
N SER A 119 -14.08 3.33 -15.37
CA SER A 119 -14.44 4.69 -15.78
C SER A 119 -13.28 5.69 -15.70
N LEU A 120 -12.13 5.26 -15.21
CA LEU A 120 -10.98 6.13 -14.93
C LEU A 120 -10.00 6.16 -16.11
N SER A 121 -9.09 7.12 -16.08
CA SER A 121 -8.03 7.29 -17.08
C SER A 121 -7.17 6.04 -17.22
N PHE A 122 -6.54 5.89 -18.38
CA PHE A 122 -5.63 4.78 -18.64
C PHE A 122 -4.45 4.75 -17.65
N VAL A 123 -3.97 5.91 -17.19
CA VAL A 123 -2.87 6.04 -16.22
C VAL A 123 -3.27 5.43 -14.89
N THR A 124 -4.43 5.81 -14.35
CA THR A 124 -4.94 5.26 -13.09
C THR A 124 -5.27 3.78 -13.22
N ARG A 125 -5.93 3.38 -14.31
CA ARG A 125 -6.32 1.99 -14.54
C ARG A 125 -5.11 1.08 -14.59
N VAL A 126 -4.15 1.35 -15.48
CA VAL A 126 -2.92 0.54 -15.60
C VAL A 126 -2.18 0.49 -14.27
N THR A 127 -2.02 1.63 -13.58
CA THR A 127 -1.37 1.65 -12.26
C THR A 127 -2.10 0.77 -11.24
N GLY A 128 -3.44 0.83 -11.20
CA GLY A 128 -4.26 0.00 -10.33
C GLY A 128 -4.07 -1.51 -10.59
N LEU A 129 -4.12 -1.92 -11.87
CA LEU A 129 -3.93 -3.32 -12.26
C LEU A 129 -2.53 -3.83 -11.90
N LEU A 130 -1.50 -3.06 -12.22
CA LEU A 130 -0.12 -3.44 -11.91
C LEU A 130 0.12 -3.49 -10.39
N ARG A 131 -0.46 -2.57 -9.61
CA ARG A 131 -0.34 -2.64 -8.15
C ARG A 131 -1.00 -3.89 -7.57
N SER A 132 -2.14 -4.31 -8.10
CA SER A 132 -2.77 -5.58 -7.68
C SER A 132 -1.90 -6.79 -8.04
N LEU A 133 -1.35 -6.82 -9.26
CA LEU A 133 -0.38 -7.85 -9.66
C LEU A 133 0.83 -7.87 -8.72
N LEU A 134 1.46 -6.73 -8.46
CA LEU A 134 2.64 -6.63 -7.61
C LEU A 134 2.32 -6.97 -6.15
N MET A 135 1.11 -6.69 -5.67
CA MET A 135 0.67 -7.10 -4.34
C MET A 135 0.63 -8.62 -4.20
N LEU A 136 -0.03 -9.31 -5.13
CA LEU A 136 -0.09 -10.78 -5.13
C LEU A 136 1.26 -11.43 -5.44
N GLY A 137 2.00 -10.90 -6.40
CA GLY A 137 3.18 -11.54 -6.98
C GLY A 137 4.50 -11.18 -6.32
N ALA A 138 4.57 -10.04 -5.62
CA ALA A 138 5.82 -9.56 -5.02
C ALA A 138 5.69 -9.21 -3.54
N LEU A 139 4.80 -8.29 -3.18
CA LEU A 139 4.79 -7.69 -1.84
C LEU A 139 4.47 -8.69 -0.73
N ILE A 140 3.44 -9.52 -0.94
CA ILE A 140 3.06 -10.58 0.00
C ILE A 140 4.07 -11.74 -0.06
N PRO A 141 4.35 -12.38 -1.21
CA PRO A 141 5.18 -13.59 -1.24
C PRO A 141 6.65 -13.36 -0.84
N PHE A 142 7.23 -12.21 -1.24
CA PHE A 142 8.60 -11.88 -0.86
C PHE A 142 8.68 -11.10 0.46
N ASN A 143 7.55 -10.93 1.15
CA ASN A 143 7.50 -10.39 2.50
C ASN A 143 8.10 -8.97 2.58
N ILE A 144 7.78 -8.15 1.58
CA ILE A 144 8.35 -6.81 1.39
C ILE A 144 7.62 -5.82 2.29
N ASN A 145 6.31 -5.67 2.10
CA ASN A 145 5.50 -4.77 2.90
C ASN A 145 4.01 -5.07 2.85
N THR A 146 3.34 -4.67 3.93
CA THR A 146 1.88 -4.52 4.01
C THR A 146 1.45 -3.21 3.37
N MET A 147 0.17 -3.09 2.99
CA MET A 147 -0.39 -1.85 2.45
C MET A 147 -1.82 -1.63 2.89
N SER A 148 -2.11 -0.46 3.45
CA SER A 148 -3.44 0.08 3.82
C SER A 148 -4.27 -0.78 4.78
N ILE A 149 -4.55 -2.02 4.39
CA ILE A 149 -5.45 -2.97 5.03
C ILE A 149 -4.66 -4.21 5.45
N PHE A 150 -4.15 -4.21 6.66
CA PHE A 150 -3.42 -5.33 7.22
C PHE A 150 -3.86 -5.61 8.65
N SER A 151 -3.78 -6.87 9.04
CA SER A 151 -4.23 -7.32 10.35
C SER A 151 -3.07 -7.92 11.15
N TYR A 152 -3.07 -7.69 12.45
CA TYR A 152 -2.04 -8.17 13.37
C TYR A 152 -2.65 -8.36 14.75
N SER A 153 -1.99 -9.13 15.61
CA SER A 153 -2.42 -9.27 17.00
C SER A 153 -2.19 -7.97 17.78
N LEU A 154 -3.04 -7.72 18.76
CA LEU A 154 -2.86 -6.60 19.68
C LEU A 154 -1.58 -6.75 20.50
N SER A 155 -1.16 -7.99 20.82
CA SER A 155 0.11 -8.28 21.48
C SER A 155 1.32 -7.80 20.67
N LEU A 156 1.30 -7.99 19.34
CA LEU A 156 2.36 -7.50 18.45
C LEU A 156 2.39 -5.97 18.43
N ALA A 157 1.21 -5.35 18.35
CA ALA A 157 1.08 -3.90 18.41
C ALA A 157 1.66 -3.34 19.71
N LYS A 158 1.30 -3.92 20.87
CA LYS A 158 1.77 -3.52 22.19
C LYS A 158 3.29 -3.68 22.31
N LYS A 159 3.85 -4.83 21.93
CA LYS A 159 5.30 -5.08 21.95
C LYS A 159 6.05 -4.11 21.03
N GLY A 160 5.45 -3.79 19.90
CA GLY A 160 5.91 -2.78 18.96
C GLY A 160 5.73 -1.34 19.43
N ASN A 161 5.13 -1.09 20.59
CA ASN A 161 4.70 0.23 21.06
C ASN A 161 3.87 0.98 19.99
N PHE A 162 2.86 0.27 19.50
CA PHE A 162 1.80 0.69 18.57
C PHE A 162 2.32 1.20 17.21
N ILE A 163 1.45 1.88 16.46
CA ILE A 163 1.78 2.50 15.18
C ILE A 163 2.71 3.69 15.45
N HIS A 164 3.69 3.93 14.57
CA HIS A 164 4.62 5.04 14.76
C HIS A 164 4.00 6.34 14.22
N PRO A 165 3.75 7.38 15.04
CA PRO A 165 3.08 8.61 14.60
C PRO A 165 3.98 9.54 13.76
N GLY A 166 5.30 9.35 13.80
CA GLY A 166 6.29 10.21 13.13
C GLY A 166 6.74 9.74 11.73
N TYR A 167 6.06 8.78 11.09
CA TYR A 167 6.40 8.27 9.75
C TYR A 167 5.16 8.14 8.88
N GLN A 168 5.29 8.50 7.60
CA GLN A 168 4.15 8.54 6.69
C GLN A 168 3.67 7.16 6.24
N MET A 169 4.60 6.27 5.92
CA MET A 169 4.30 4.91 5.44
C MET A 169 4.27 3.95 6.63
N ASP A 170 3.26 4.15 7.47
CA ASP A 170 3.14 3.55 8.80
C ASP A 170 3.04 2.03 8.78
N ASP A 171 2.46 1.47 7.72
CA ASP A 171 2.37 0.04 7.44
C ASP A 171 3.74 -0.65 7.36
N ILE A 172 4.65 -0.15 6.51
CA ILE A 172 6.00 -0.73 6.35
C ILE A 172 6.85 -0.48 7.59
N ILE A 173 6.69 0.70 8.20
CA ILE A 173 7.40 1.04 9.44
C ILE A 173 6.99 0.10 10.58
N CYS A 174 5.70 -0.27 10.68
CA CYS A 174 5.27 -1.29 11.64
C CYS A 174 6.01 -2.60 11.41
N LEU A 175 6.07 -3.11 10.16
CA LEU A 175 6.79 -4.34 9.84
C LEU A 175 8.27 -4.30 10.28
N ILE A 176 9.02 -3.26 9.89
CA ILE A 176 10.45 -3.12 10.24
C ILE A 176 10.64 -3.00 11.75
N ARG A 177 9.87 -2.12 12.39
CA ARG A 177 9.94 -1.87 13.83
C ARG A 177 9.61 -3.13 14.61
N TRP A 178 8.59 -3.87 14.20
CA TRP A 178 8.15 -5.07 14.88
C TRP A 178 9.11 -6.24 14.70
N MET A 179 9.74 -6.40 13.52
CA MET A 179 10.87 -7.32 13.36
C MET A 179 12.02 -7.00 14.33
N GLY A 180 12.29 -5.71 14.55
CA GLY A 180 13.31 -5.26 15.51
C GLY A 180 12.95 -5.56 16.97
N VAL A 181 11.71 -5.31 17.41
CA VAL A 181 11.33 -5.56 18.82
C VAL A 181 11.07 -7.04 19.11
N THR A 182 10.67 -7.83 18.12
CA THR A 182 10.42 -9.27 18.29
C THR A 182 11.70 -10.09 18.19
N GLN A 183 12.78 -9.53 17.61
CA GLN A 183 13.99 -10.26 17.24
C GLN A 183 13.70 -11.44 16.30
N GLN A 184 12.69 -11.31 15.45
CA GLN A 184 12.25 -12.37 14.55
C GLN A 184 11.89 -11.80 13.17
N ARG A 185 11.95 -12.65 12.14
CA ARG A 185 11.40 -12.30 10.83
C ARG A 185 9.89 -12.44 10.89
N LEU A 186 9.19 -11.33 10.72
CA LEU A 186 7.73 -11.34 10.62
C LEU A 186 7.33 -11.81 9.23
N ARG A 187 6.36 -12.73 9.18
CA ARG A 187 5.76 -13.21 7.94
C ARG A 187 4.52 -12.38 7.59
N ILE A 188 4.39 -11.98 6.34
CA ILE A 188 3.17 -11.47 5.73
C ILE A 188 2.42 -12.67 5.17
N SER A 189 1.33 -13.04 5.82
CA SER A 189 0.48 -14.15 5.44
C SER A 189 -0.71 -13.66 4.64
N MET A 190 -0.96 -14.26 3.48
CA MET A 190 -2.09 -13.89 2.64
C MET A 190 -3.41 -14.33 3.28
N ILE A 191 -4.34 -13.39 3.44
CA ILE A 191 -5.76 -13.70 3.64
C ILE A 191 -6.33 -14.07 2.27
N PRO A 192 -6.89 -15.27 2.06
CA PRO A 192 -7.26 -15.78 0.73
C PRO A 192 -8.58 -15.17 0.21
N VAL A 193 -8.79 -13.88 0.46
CA VAL A 193 -10.02 -13.17 0.17
C VAL A 193 -9.65 -11.76 -0.30
N PRO A 194 -10.08 -11.32 -1.50
CA PRO A 194 -9.69 -10.03 -2.06
C PRO A 194 -10.44 -8.87 -1.41
N VAL A 195 -9.77 -7.74 -1.21
CA VAL A 195 -10.38 -6.50 -0.70
C VAL A 195 -10.26 -5.40 -1.76
N VAL A 196 -11.33 -4.61 -1.95
CA VAL A 196 -11.29 -3.49 -2.89
C VAL A 196 -10.90 -2.21 -2.16
N SER A 197 -9.97 -1.46 -2.71
CA SER A 197 -9.64 -0.09 -2.29
C SER A 197 -9.98 0.89 -3.41
N GLY A 198 -10.39 2.10 -3.04
CA GLY A 198 -10.64 3.17 -4.01
C GLY A 198 -9.34 3.56 -4.75
N PRO A 199 -9.33 3.62 -6.09
CA PRO A 199 -8.24 4.23 -6.84
C PRO A 199 -8.19 5.76 -6.64
N THR A 200 -7.12 6.42 -7.08
CA THR A 200 -7.12 7.88 -7.26
C THR A 200 -8.14 8.26 -8.32
N SER A 201 -8.87 9.37 -8.14
CA SER A 201 -9.92 9.76 -9.09
C SER A 201 -10.11 11.27 -9.11
N GLY A 202 -10.38 11.85 -10.27
CA GLY A 202 -10.71 13.27 -10.45
C GLY A 202 -12.00 13.47 -11.23
N GLU A 203 -12.57 14.67 -11.17
CA GLU A 203 -13.78 15.03 -11.94
C GLU A 203 -13.50 15.11 -13.44
N THR A 204 -12.26 15.43 -13.81
CA THR A 204 -11.74 15.43 -15.18
C THR A 204 -10.48 14.56 -15.25
N MET A 205 -10.11 14.11 -16.46
CA MET A 205 -8.90 13.32 -16.68
C MET A 205 -7.62 14.03 -16.21
N GLU A 206 -7.54 15.35 -16.39
CA GLU A 206 -6.38 16.15 -15.96
C GLU A 206 -6.23 16.18 -14.44
N ILE A 207 -7.33 16.41 -13.72
CA ILE A 207 -7.36 16.37 -12.26
C ILE A 207 -7.01 14.96 -11.78
N GLU A 208 -7.52 13.93 -12.45
CA GLU A 208 -7.21 12.55 -12.12
C GLU A 208 -5.71 12.22 -12.25
N ILE A 209 -5.07 12.61 -13.36
CA ILE A 209 -3.63 12.42 -13.57
C ILE A 209 -2.83 13.24 -12.55
N MET A 210 -3.27 14.44 -12.20
CA MET A 210 -2.63 15.26 -11.17
C MET A 210 -2.68 14.60 -9.79
N GLU A 211 -3.85 14.05 -9.40
CA GLU A 211 -4.02 13.33 -8.13
C GLU A 211 -3.25 12.00 -8.12
N TRP A 212 -3.18 11.30 -9.26
CA TRP A 212 -2.31 10.14 -9.45
C TRP A 212 -0.83 10.49 -9.22
N ALA A 213 -0.33 11.55 -9.85
CA ALA A 213 1.06 11.98 -9.71
C ALA A 213 1.37 12.40 -8.27
N ARG A 214 0.44 13.12 -7.62
CA ARG A 214 0.54 13.50 -6.20
C ARG A 214 0.65 12.25 -5.31
N GLN A 215 -0.15 11.23 -5.58
CA GLN A 215 -0.14 9.97 -4.84
C GLN A 215 1.15 9.18 -5.05
N ALA A 216 1.60 9.03 -6.30
CA ALA A 216 2.85 8.36 -6.65
C ALA A 216 4.04 9.05 -5.95
N ARG A 217 4.16 10.37 -6.09
CA ARG A 217 5.17 11.19 -5.41
C ARG A 217 5.18 10.95 -3.90
N ARG A 218 4.01 10.96 -3.26
CA ARG A 218 3.87 10.73 -1.81
C ARG A 218 4.37 9.35 -1.40
N TRP A 219 4.06 8.31 -2.17
CA TRP A 219 4.55 6.96 -1.92
C TRP A 219 6.06 6.84 -2.09
N THR A 220 6.65 7.47 -3.11
CA THR A 220 8.11 7.47 -3.30
C THR A 220 8.84 8.18 -2.16
N ILE A 221 8.32 9.34 -1.72
CA ILE A 221 8.85 10.06 -0.54
C ILE A 221 8.78 9.17 0.70
N GLY A 222 7.64 8.51 0.93
CA GLY A 222 7.46 7.56 2.02
C GLY A 222 8.42 6.37 1.94
N ALA A 223 8.67 5.81 0.75
CA ALA A 223 9.61 4.72 0.54
C ALA A 223 11.06 5.14 0.87
N ALA A 224 11.46 6.36 0.50
CA ALA A 224 12.77 6.90 0.87
C ALA A 224 12.90 7.07 2.40
N GLU A 225 11.85 7.55 3.07
CA GLU A 225 11.81 7.67 4.53
C GLU A 225 11.91 6.30 5.22
N VAL A 226 11.20 5.29 4.69
CA VAL A 226 11.26 3.89 5.14
C VAL A 226 12.65 3.31 4.99
N PHE A 227 13.30 3.52 3.84
CA PHE A 227 14.66 3.03 3.61
C PHE A 227 15.64 3.66 4.61
N HIS A 228 15.55 4.96 4.83
CA HIS A 228 16.36 5.65 5.84
C HIS A 228 16.13 5.08 7.25
N TYR A 229 14.86 4.85 7.64
CA TYR A 229 14.54 4.21 8.92
C TYR A 229 15.15 2.81 9.04
N PHE A 230 15.05 2.01 7.98
CA PHE A 230 15.64 0.68 7.93
C PHE A 230 17.15 0.73 8.14
N ILE A 231 17.88 1.60 7.43
CA ILE A 231 19.33 1.71 7.58
C ILE A 231 19.73 2.02 9.03
N ILE A 232 19.01 2.94 9.70
CA ILE A 232 19.27 3.29 11.11
C ILE A 232 18.95 2.14 12.06
N LYS A 233 17.91 1.34 11.77
CA LYS A 233 17.37 0.33 12.70
C LYS A 233 17.77 -1.10 12.35
N ALA A 234 18.44 -1.36 11.23
CA ALA A 234 18.79 -2.69 10.74
C ALA A 234 19.57 -3.51 11.78
N ASN A 235 20.47 -2.88 12.54
CA ASN A 235 21.24 -3.54 13.60
C ASN A 235 20.39 -4.03 14.78
N ARG A 236 19.14 -3.58 14.90
CA ARG A 236 18.19 -4.05 15.90
C ARG A 236 17.38 -5.25 15.41
N MET A 237 17.57 -5.72 14.19
CA MET A 237 16.85 -6.85 13.60
C MET A 237 17.79 -8.05 13.46
N PRO A 238 17.25 -9.28 13.35
CA PRO A 238 18.05 -10.44 12.98
C PRO A 238 18.78 -10.19 11.65
N LYS A 239 20.10 -10.42 11.61
CA LYS A 239 20.96 -10.07 10.47
C LYS A 239 20.44 -10.57 9.12
N MET A 240 20.01 -11.84 9.07
CA MET A 240 19.45 -12.44 7.85
C MET A 240 18.10 -11.83 7.46
N ALA A 241 17.25 -11.47 8.44
CA ALA A 241 15.98 -10.82 8.18
C ALA A 241 16.20 -9.40 7.63
N ALA A 242 17.14 -8.65 8.21
CA ALA A 242 17.51 -7.32 7.75
C ALA A 242 18.10 -7.37 6.33
N PHE A 243 19.09 -8.25 6.09
CA PHE A 243 19.72 -8.39 4.78
C PHE A 243 18.72 -8.77 3.68
N SER A 244 17.93 -9.84 3.90
CA SER A 244 16.94 -10.29 2.92
C SER A 244 15.85 -9.24 2.67
N TRP A 245 15.35 -8.59 3.71
CA TRP A 245 14.35 -7.52 3.55
C TRP A 245 14.92 -6.32 2.79
N GLY A 246 16.12 -5.86 3.15
CA GLY A 246 16.77 -4.72 2.49
C GLY A 246 17.07 -4.99 1.01
N LEU A 247 17.55 -6.19 0.68
CA LEU A 247 17.80 -6.59 -0.71
C LEU A 247 16.52 -6.55 -1.54
N VAL A 248 15.45 -7.20 -1.07
CA VAL A 248 14.19 -7.25 -1.81
C VAL A 248 13.51 -5.88 -1.87
N PHE A 249 13.60 -5.07 -0.81
CA PHE A 249 13.11 -3.70 -0.81
C PHE A 249 13.80 -2.84 -1.89
N ILE A 250 15.12 -2.93 -2.02
CA ILE A 250 15.88 -2.22 -3.06
C ILE A 250 15.51 -2.72 -4.46
N ILE A 251 15.39 -4.04 -4.65
CA ILE A 251 14.97 -4.60 -5.94
C ILE A 251 13.58 -4.09 -6.32
N TYR A 252 12.63 -4.06 -5.39
CA TYR A 252 11.27 -3.63 -5.67
C TYR A 252 11.14 -2.12 -5.86
N TYR A 253 11.54 -1.31 -4.87
CA TYR A 253 11.37 0.15 -4.93
C TYR A 253 12.45 0.84 -5.76
N GLY A 254 13.72 0.43 -5.63
CA GLY A 254 14.84 1.07 -6.31
C GLY A 254 15.02 0.62 -7.75
N VAL A 255 14.90 -0.69 -8.01
CA VAL A 255 15.12 -1.23 -9.36
C VAL A 255 13.82 -1.22 -10.16
N LEU A 256 12.82 -1.99 -9.72
CA LEU A 256 11.62 -2.24 -10.50
C LEU A 256 10.75 -0.99 -10.70
N LEU A 257 10.45 -0.24 -9.63
CA LEU A 257 9.59 0.95 -9.72
C LEU A 257 10.34 2.18 -10.24
N CYS A 258 11.51 2.47 -9.67
CA CYS A 258 12.18 3.75 -9.92
C CYS A 258 13.04 3.77 -11.18
N THR A 259 13.82 2.73 -11.45
CA THR A 259 14.87 2.79 -12.49
C THR A 259 14.54 2.02 -13.75
N ALA A 260 13.71 0.97 -13.70
CA ALA A 260 13.42 0.12 -14.86
C ALA A 260 12.86 0.89 -16.07
N GLY A 261 11.90 1.80 -15.86
CA GLY A 261 11.32 2.62 -16.94
C GLY A 261 12.35 3.57 -17.56
N LEU A 262 13.15 4.25 -16.72
CA LEU A 262 14.20 5.18 -17.16
C LEU A 262 15.34 4.47 -17.89
N TYR A 263 15.72 3.29 -17.42
CA TYR A 263 16.70 2.44 -18.09
C TYR A 263 16.19 2.01 -19.46
N GLY A 264 14.92 1.60 -19.58
CA GLY A 264 14.30 1.26 -20.86
C GLY A 264 14.35 2.42 -21.85
N LEU A 265 14.01 3.64 -21.40
CA LEU A 265 14.06 4.84 -22.24
C LEU A 265 15.49 5.16 -22.70
N THR A 266 16.46 5.19 -21.77
CA THR A 266 17.85 5.52 -22.09
C THR A 266 18.51 4.46 -22.96
N SER A 267 18.19 3.18 -22.75
CA SER A 267 18.61 2.07 -23.61
C SER A 267 18.07 2.23 -25.03
N MET A 268 16.78 2.55 -25.19
CA MET A 268 16.16 2.81 -26.49
C MET A 268 16.86 3.97 -27.22
N LEU A 269 17.07 5.10 -26.54
CA LEU A 269 17.74 6.26 -27.12
C LEU A 269 19.19 5.96 -27.51
N SER A 270 19.91 5.21 -26.68
CA SER A 270 21.30 4.79 -26.96
C SER A 270 21.38 3.93 -28.23
N MET A 271 20.44 2.99 -28.40
CA MET A 271 20.39 2.14 -29.60
C MET A 271 20.09 2.93 -30.88
N ILE A 272 19.29 4.00 -30.79
CA ILE A 272 18.95 4.83 -31.95
C ILE A 272 20.09 5.80 -32.31
N LEU A 273 20.72 6.42 -31.30
CA LEU A 273 21.60 7.57 -31.50
C LEU A 273 23.09 7.21 -31.47
N ILE A 274 23.49 6.22 -30.68
CA ILE A 274 24.89 5.93 -30.36
C ILE A 274 25.34 4.62 -31.01
N VAL A 275 24.58 3.55 -30.81
CA VAL A 275 25.00 2.20 -31.20
C VAL A 275 24.66 1.95 -32.68
N LYS A 276 25.67 2.05 -33.55
CA LYS A 276 25.48 1.88 -35.00
C LYS A 276 25.37 0.42 -35.46
N HIS A 277 26.00 -0.51 -34.73
CA HIS A 277 26.00 -1.93 -35.07
C HIS A 277 25.79 -2.78 -33.82
N VAL A 278 24.69 -3.53 -33.79
CA VAL A 278 24.37 -4.50 -32.74
C VAL A 278 24.30 -5.88 -33.37
N PRO A 279 25.01 -6.89 -32.83
CA PRO A 279 24.88 -8.26 -33.29
C PRO A 279 23.41 -8.72 -33.27
N PRO A 280 22.90 -9.38 -34.33
CA PRO A 280 21.50 -9.80 -34.40
C PRO A 280 21.04 -10.63 -33.19
N MET A 281 21.92 -11.47 -32.65
CA MET A 281 21.65 -12.26 -31.45
C MET A 281 21.25 -11.41 -30.23
N ILE A 282 21.93 -10.27 -30.01
CA ILE A 282 21.63 -9.35 -28.91
C ILE A 282 20.27 -8.68 -29.13
N VAL A 283 19.97 -8.29 -30.38
CA VAL A 283 18.68 -7.72 -30.75
C VAL A 283 17.54 -8.71 -30.46
N TYR A 284 17.69 -9.97 -30.86
CA TYR A 284 16.69 -11.01 -30.56
C TYR A 284 16.52 -11.25 -29.06
N LEU A 285 17.62 -11.25 -28.29
CA LEU A 285 17.55 -11.38 -26.85
C LEU A 285 16.76 -10.23 -26.21
N MET A 286 17.00 -8.99 -26.66
CA MET A 286 16.28 -7.81 -26.17
C MET A 286 14.79 -7.87 -26.50
N TYR A 287 14.42 -8.27 -27.73
CA TYR A 287 13.01 -8.48 -28.08
C TYR A 287 12.38 -9.62 -27.28
N GLY A 288 13.13 -10.67 -26.97
CA GLY A 288 12.69 -11.75 -26.08
C GLY A 288 12.36 -11.23 -24.67
N PHE A 289 13.24 -10.43 -24.07
CA PHE A 289 12.99 -9.83 -22.76
C PHE A 289 11.83 -8.83 -22.78
N LEU A 290 11.70 -8.01 -23.84
CA LEU A 290 10.55 -7.13 -24.02
C LEU A 290 9.25 -7.93 -24.14
N GLY A 291 9.26 -9.03 -24.88
CA GLY A 291 8.12 -9.96 -24.99
C GLY A 291 7.74 -10.56 -23.63
N LEU A 292 8.71 -10.98 -22.83
CA LEU A 292 8.50 -11.50 -21.47
C LEU A 292 7.91 -10.43 -20.54
N GLN A 293 8.39 -9.19 -20.65
CA GLN A 293 7.85 -8.05 -19.90
C GLN A 293 6.39 -7.78 -20.29
N MET A 294 6.07 -7.76 -21.59
CA MET A 294 4.69 -7.59 -22.06
C MET A 294 3.80 -8.76 -21.63
N LEU A 295 4.31 -10.00 -21.62
CA LEU A 295 3.57 -11.15 -21.08
C LEU A 295 3.25 -10.96 -19.58
N THR A 296 4.19 -10.42 -18.80
CA THR A 296 3.96 -10.11 -17.38
C THR A 296 2.86 -9.05 -17.21
N PHE A 297 2.83 -8.03 -18.07
CA PHE A 297 1.73 -7.06 -18.06
C PHE A 297 0.40 -7.71 -18.45
N LEU A 298 0.40 -8.65 -19.40
CA LEU A 298 -0.82 -9.36 -19.82
C LEU A 298 -1.43 -10.12 -18.64
N VAL A 299 -0.60 -10.70 -17.77
CA VAL A 299 -1.07 -11.37 -16.54
C VAL A 299 -1.87 -10.41 -15.65
N ALA A 300 -1.50 -9.13 -15.56
CA ALA A 300 -2.29 -8.15 -14.78
C ALA A 300 -3.72 -7.98 -15.34
N PHE A 301 -3.86 -7.95 -16.66
CA PHE A 301 -5.17 -7.85 -17.32
C PHE A 301 -5.97 -9.15 -17.22
N ILE A 302 -5.31 -10.31 -17.25
CA ILE A 302 -5.96 -11.61 -17.01
C ILE A 302 -6.48 -11.68 -15.57
N ILE A 303 -5.67 -11.30 -14.58
CA ILE A 303 -6.09 -11.24 -13.18
C ILE A 303 -7.29 -10.30 -13.02
N ASP A 304 -7.28 -9.13 -13.67
CA ASP A 304 -8.42 -8.21 -13.65
C ASP A 304 -9.70 -8.88 -14.17
N ALA A 305 -9.63 -9.52 -15.34
CA ALA A 305 -10.78 -10.21 -15.94
C ALA A 305 -11.36 -11.29 -15.00
N LEU A 306 -10.50 -12.08 -14.36
CA LEU A 306 -10.90 -13.11 -13.41
C LEU A 306 -11.51 -12.51 -12.13
N ILE A 307 -10.92 -11.44 -11.60
CA ILE A 307 -11.36 -10.82 -10.35
C ILE A 307 -12.66 -10.06 -10.51
N VAL A 308 -12.87 -9.40 -11.65
CA VAL A 308 -14.14 -8.75 -11.97
C VAL A 308 -15.28 -9.77 -11.98
N GLN A 309 -15.03 -10.96 -12.53
CA GLN A 309 -15.98 -12.07 -12.49
C GLN A 309 -16.19 -12.61 -11.06
N LEU A 310 -15.10 -12.84 -10.32
CA LEU A 310 -15.15 -13.35 -8.94
C LEU A 310 -15.88 -12.40 -7.98
N MET A 311 -15.70 -11.10 -8.15
CA MET A 311 -16.26 -10.05 -7.29
C MET A 311 -17.59 -9.49 -7.80
N HIS A 312 -18.14 -10.06 -8.88
CA HIS A 312 -19.38 -9.60 -9.53
C HIS A 312 -19.38 -8.10 -9.84
N ILE A 313 -18.24 -7.56 -10.28
CA ILE A 313 -18.09 -6.16 -10.68
C ILE A 313 -18.51 -6.05 -12.16
N SER A 314 -19.34 -5.08 -12.50
CA SER A 314 -19.69 -4.81 -13.90
C SER A 314 -18.55 -4.04 -14.59
N GLN A 315 -17.99 -4.57 -15.67
CA GLN A 315 -17.05 -3.85 -16.56
C GLN A 315 -17.32 -4.23 -18.02
N CYS A 316 -17.31 -3.25 -18.94
CA CYS A 316 -17.56 -3.47 -20.38
C CYS A 316 -16.51 -2.77 -21.25
N ILE A 317 -15.29 -3.31 -21.34
CA ILE A 317 -14.12 -2.56 -21.89
C ILE A 317 -13.10 -3.39 -22.68
N TYR A 318 -13.53 -4.35 -23.50
CA TYR A 318 -12.64 -5.26 -24.24
C TYR A 318 -11.62 -4.55 -25.15
N ILE A 319 -12.07 -3.61 -26.00
CA ILE A 319 -11.17 -2.87 -26.91
C ILE A 319 -10.20 -1.97 -26.13
N ARG A 320 -10.70 -1.33 -25.07
CA ARG A 320 -9.92 -0.42 -24.27
C ARG A 320 -8.84 -1.13 -23.44
N ASN A 321 -9.06 -2.40 -23.06
CA ASN A 321 -8.04 -3.23 -22.43
C ASN A 321 -6.83 -3.44 -23.34
N ALA A 322 -7.04 -3.69 -24.64
CA ALA A 322 -5.94 -3.81 -25.60
C ALA A 322 -5.13 -2.51 -25.70
N PHE A 323 -5.82 -1.36 -25.75
CA PHE A 323 -5.16 -0.05 -25.77
C PHE A 323 -4.36 0.21 -24.48
N HIS A 324 -4.95 -0.04 -23.31
CA HIS A 324 -4.26 0.14 -22.03
C HIS A 324 -3.07 -0.81 -21.86
N PHE A 325 -3.17 -2.02 -22.37
CA PHE A 325 -2.07 -2.99 -22.39
C PHE A 325 -0.87 -2.45 -23.19
N ILE A 326 -1.12 -1.95 -24.41
CA ILE A 326 -0.08 -1.35 -25.26
C ILE A 326 0.53 -0.10 -24.59
N LEU A 327 -0.29 0.70 -23.88
CA LEU A 327 0.17 1.89 -23.19
C LEU A 327 0.91 1.63 -21.86
N THR A 328 0.95 0.38 -21.39
CA THR A 328 1.50 0.05 -20.07
C THR A 328 2.96 0.51 -19.87
N PRO A 329 3.89 0.31 -20.83
CA PRO A 329 5.26 0.81 -20.70
C PRO A 329 5.34 2.34 -20.52
N PHE A 330 4.46 3.11 -21.18
CA PHE A 330 4.43 4.57 -21.07
C PHE A 330 3.91 5.05 -19.72
N VAL A 331 2.90 4.37 -19.16
CA VAL A 331 2.42 4.65 -17.81
C VAL A 331 3.52 4.40 -16.78
N LEU A 332 4.26 3.29 -16.91
CA LEU A 332 5.38 2.98 -16.04
C LEU A 332 6.55 3.97 -16.19
N LEU A 333 6.86 4.40 -17.40
CA LEU A 333 7.84 5.47 -17.62
C LEU A 333 7.40 6.77 -16.93
N GLY A 334 6.14 7.17 -17.07
CA GLY A 334 5.57 8.31 -16.36
C GLY A 334 5.67 8.17 -14.85
N TYR A 335 5.39 6.97 -14.32
CA TYR A 335 5.55 6.65 -12.90
C TYR A 335 7.00 6.83 -12.46
N SER A 336 7.98 6.24 -13.16
CA SER A 336 9.41 6.37 -12.85
C SER A 336 9.91 7.83 -12.92
N LEU A 337 9.37 8.66 -13.82
CA LEU A 337 9.68 10.10 -13.87
C LEU A 337 9.18 10.85 -12.62
N VAL A 338 7.96 10.54 -12.15
CA VAL A 338 7.43 11.09 -10.90
C VAL A 338 8.27 10.64 -9.72
N GLU A 339 8.70 9.37 -9.69
CA GLU A 339 9.57 8.86 -8.63
C GLU A 339 10.93 9.55 -8.62
N LEU A 340 11.54 9.75 -9.80
CA LEU A 340 12.80 10.46 -9.94
C LEU A 340 12.70 11.87 -9.37
N TYR A 341 11.65 12.62 -9.73
CA TYR A 341 11.38 13.95 -9.18
C TYR A 341 11.21 13.91 -7.66
N ALA A 342 10.40 12.97 -7.15
CA ALA A 342 10.13 12.83 -5.72
C ALA A 342 11.40 12.51 -4.91
N LEU A 343 12.28 11.66 -5.42
CA LEU A 343 13.56 11.34 -4.78
C LEU A 343 14.48 12.56 -4.73
N HIS A 344 14.59 13.33 -5.82
CA HIS A 344 15.36 14.57 -5.82
C HIS A 344 14.83 15.56 -4.79
N GLU A 345 13.51 15.66 -4.67
CA GLU A 345 12.88 16.53 -3.68
C GLU A 345 13.22 16.12 -2.24
N VAL A 346 13.22 14.83 -1.93
CA VAL A 346 13.63 14.32 -0.60
C VAL A 346 15.11 14.58 -0.35
N ILE A 347 15.96 14.41 -1.37
CA ILE A 347 17.40 14.68 -1.24
C ILE A 347 17.64 16.16 -0.90
N VAL A 348 16.91 17.08 -1.54
CA VAL A 348 17.09 18.52 -1.35
C VAL A 348 16.45 19.04 -0.06
N PHE A 349 15.21 18.63 0.25
CA PHE A 349 14.42 19.20 1.34
C PHE A 349 14.35 18.32 2.59
N GLY A 350 14.84 17.07 2.52
CA GLY A 350 14.86 16.12 3.61
C GLY A 350 13.47 15.84 4.19
N LYS A 351 13.39 15.70 5.52
CA LYS A 351 12.14 15.35 6.22
C LYS A 351 11.02 16.39 6.06
N LYS A 352 11.32 17.63 5.61
CA LYS A 352 10.30 18.69 5.45
C LYS A 352 9.23 18.34 4.42
N VAL A 353 9.52 17.45 3.46
CA VAL A 353 8.56 17.03 2.42
C VAL A 353 7.78 15.76 2.77
N CYS A 354 8.14 15.07 3.85
CA CYS A 354 7.41 13.94 4.42
C CYS A 354 6.12 14.42 5.11
N LYS A 355 5.09 14.74 4.33
CA LYS A 355 3.79 15.24 4.82
C LYS A 355 2.64 14.34 4.37
N HIS A 356 1.63 14.19 5.22
CA HIS A 356 0.36 13.57 4.85
C HIS A 356 -0.51 14.50 3.99
N GLY A 357 -0.23 14.55 2.70
CA GLY A 357 -1.13 15.16 1.71
C GLY A 357 -1.90 14.08 0.94
N ALA A 358 -3.00 13.57 1.50
CA ALA A 358 -3.82 12.57 0.81
C ALA A 358 -4.31 13.09 -0.55
N SER A 359 -4.29 12.22 -1.57
CA SER A 359 -4.88 12.51 -2.87
C SER A 359 -6.41 12.53 -2.76
N LYS A 360 -7.07 13.39 -3.53
CA LYS A 360 -8.53 13.41 -3.60
C LYS A 360 -9.05 12.22 -4.41
N LYS A 361 -10.29 11.83 -4.10
CA LYS A 361 -11.03 10.74 -4.76
C LYS A 361 -12.46 11.18 -5.07
N SER A 362 -12.61 12.36 -5.66
CA SER A 362 -13.92 13.05 -5.78
C SER A 362 -14.91 12.37 -6.73
N ALA A 363 -14.42 11.58 -7.70
CA ALA A 363 -15.27 10.87 -8.66
C ALA A 363 -15.74 9.49 -8.16
N LEU A 364 -15.23 8.99 -7.03
CA LEU A 364 -15.75 7.79 -6.39
C LEU A 364 -17.01 8.11 -5.59
N LYS A 365 -18.17 8.08 -6.27
CA LYS A 365 -19.50 8.08 -5.66
C LYS A 365 -20.03 6.66 -5.47
#